data_AF-A0A560Q288-F1
#
_entry.id   AF-A0A560Q288-F1
#
_cell.length_a   1.000
_cell.length_b   1.000
_cell.length_c   1.000
_cell.angle_alpha   90.00
_cell.angle_beta   90.00
_cell.angle_gamma   90.00
#
_symmetry.space_group_name_H-M   'P 1'
#
loop_
_entity.id
_entity.type
_entity.pdbx_description
1 polymer ?
#
loop_
_entity_poly.entity_id
_entity_poly.type
_entity_poly.pdbx_seq_one_letter_code
_entity_poly.pdbx_strand_id
1 'polypeptide(L)'
;MTIALLTQGQLSIVSTCEAIVPDSRHFIATQPPSSQTHWYQHWPQDDCGERLHARATVELCRSVGSEPHPTQLVYDSLYPPARGATPLLQSLLAQCPAFIETWGICSGQFDPQYAGSLATQVLQPGQRLLYLYDPLQRLNGDPAPQQLTLHYLIFSAQPLGV
;
A
#
# COMPACT_ATOMS: atom_id res chain seq x y z
N MET A 1 8.08 -18.33 -17.86
CA MET A 1 7.88 -16.87 -17.76
C MET A 1 8.97 -16.35 -16.85
N THR A 2 9.51 -15.17 -17.11
CA THR A 2 10.56 -14.58 -16.25
C THR A 2 9.98 -13.35 -15.58
N ILE A 3 10.13 -13.25 -14.26
CA ILE A 3 9.78 -12.04 -13.52
C ILE A 3 11.01 -11.14 -13.44
N ALA A 4 10.88 -9.90 -13.89
CA ALA A 4 11.92 -8.88 -13.78
C ALA A 4 11.46 -7.78 -12.81
N LEU A 5 12.34 -7.38 -11.90
CA LEU A 5 12.19 -6.14 -11.14
C LEU A 5 12.54 -4.97 -12.06
N LEU A 6 11.56 -4.14 -12.38
CA LEU A 6 11.75 -2.95 -13.21
C LEU A 6 12.26 -1.77 -12.37
N THR A 7 11.64 -1.56 -11.22
CA THR A 7 11.91 -0.39 -10.37
C THR A 7 11.79 -0.76 -8.90
N GLN A 8 12.71 -0.25 -8.10
CA GLN A 8 12.60 -0.18 -6.65
C GLN A 8 12.74 1.28 -6.24
N GLY A 9 11.82 1.77 -5.43
CA GLY A 9 11.83 3.17 -5.02
C GLY A 9 11.15 3.41 -3.68
N GLN A 10 11.14 4.68 -3.29
CA GLN A 10 10.59 5.15 -2.04
C GLN A 10 9.82 6.45 -2.26
N LEU A 11 8.74 6.65 -1.51
CA LEU A 11 8.01 7.91 -1.44
C LEU A 11 8.13 8.46 -0.02
N SER A 12 8.68 9.67 0.12
CA SER A 12 8.60 10.41 1.37
C SER A 12 7.27 11.14 1.43
N ILE A 13 6.47 10.86 2.45
CA ILE A 13 5.19 11.52 2.70
C ILE A 13 5.25 12.18 4.08
N VAL A 14 4.48 13.25 4.26
CA VAL A 14 4.27 13.85 5.58
C VAL A 14 2.83 13.62 5.97
N SER A 15 2.62 13.10 7.18
CA SER A 15 1.28 12.84 7.72
C SER A 15 1.20 13.32 9.16
N THR A 16 0.03 13.80 9.56
CA THR A 16 -0.33 14.00 10.97
C THR A 16 -1.17 12.82 11.45
N CYS A 17 -1.29 12.66 12.76
CA CYS A 17 -2.14 11.63 13.33
C CYS A 17 -3.12 12.18 14.37
N GLU A 18 -4.26 11.51 14.51
CA GLU A 18 -5.28 11.81 15.50
C GLU A 18 -5.64 10.54 16.27
N ALA A 19 -5.74 10.65 17.60
CA ALA A 19 -6.09 9.52 18.45
C ALA A 19 -7.53 9.06 18.19
N ILE A 20 -7.71 7.77 17.98
CA ILE A 20 -9.01 7.13 17.81
C ILE A 20 -9.22 6.05 18.87
N VAL A 21 -10.47 5.89 19.29
CA VAL A 21 -10.87 4.70 20.04
C VAL A 21 -11.16 3.61 19.00
N PRO A 22 -10.43 2.48 19.01
CA PRO A 22 -10.73 1.38 18.10
C PRO A 22 -12.13 0.86 18.41
N ASP A 23 -13.11 1.19 17.56
CA ASP A 23 -14.36 0.44 17.57
C ASP A 23 -14.13 -0.91 16.85
N SER A 24 -14.86 -1.94 17.26
CA SER A 24 -14.75 -3.31 16.75
C SER A 24 -15.07 -3.48 15.25
N ARG A 25 -15.35 -2.38 14.54
CA ARG A 25 -15.66 -2.39 13.10
C ARG A 25 -14.47 -1.99 12.23
N HIS A 26 -13.42 -1.39 12.80
CA HIS A 26 -12.32 -0.82 12.03
C HIS A 26 -10.97 -1.51 12.19
N PHE A 27 -10.75 -2.48 13.08
CA PHE A 27 -9.43 -3.17 13.23
C PHE A 27 -9.52 -4.65 13.65
N ILE A 28 -8.89 -5.55 12.87
CA ILE A 28 -8.57 -6.91 13.31
C ILE A 28 -7.04 -6.94 13.40
N ALA A 29 -6.53 -6.71 14.59
CA ALA A 29 -5.10 -6.88 14.84
C ALA A 29 -4.76 -8.38 14.77
N THR A 30 -3.70 -8.73 14.05
CA THR A 30 -3.16 -10.11 14.00
C THR A 30 -2.54 -10.53 15.33
N GLN A 31 -2.33 -9.59 16.25
CA GLN A 31 -1.95 -9.80 17.64
C GLN A 31 -2.88 -9.00 18.56
N PRO A 32 -3.24 -9.51 19.75
CA PRO A 32 -4.06 -8.76 20.69
C PRO A 32 -3.35 -7.45 21.08
N PRO A 33 -4.02 -6.28 20.96
CA PRO A 33 -3.42 -5.02 21.39
C PRO A 33 -3.17 -5.07 22.89
N SER A 34 -2.02 -4.57 23.35
CA SER A 34 -1.81 -4.36 24.78
C SER A 34 -2.84 -3.35 25.28
N SER A 35 -3.29 -3.47 26.54
CA SER A 35 -4.33 -2.62 27.15
C SER A 35 -3.97 -1.12 27.24
N GLN A 36 -2.81 -0.71 26.72
CA GLN A 36 -2.32 0.67 26.66
C GLN A 36 -2.11 1.17 25.22
N THR A 37 -2.53 0.41 24.21
CA THR A 37 -2.30 0.77 22.81
C THR A 37 -3.33 1.81 22.35
N HIS A 38 -2.93 3.08 22.30
CA HIS A 38 -3.70 4.13 21.64
C HIS A 38 -3.63 3.92 20.12
N TRP A 39 -4.78 3.95 19.45
CA TRP A 39 -4.85 3.84 17.99
C TRP A 39 -4.89 5.25 17.39
N TYR A 40 -4.31 5.41 16.21
CA TYR A 40 -4.27 6.70 15.54
C TYR A 40 -4.70 6.57 14.08
N GLN A 41 -5.55 7.50 13.66
CA GLN A 41 -5.85 7.73 12.25
C GLN A 41 -4.81 8.70 11.69
N HIS A 42 -4.29 8.38 10.50
CA HIS A 42 -3.29 9.22 9.83
C HIS A 42 -3.95 10.03 8.72
N TRP A 43 -3.47 11.26 8.58
CA TRP A 43 -3.92 12.21 7.58
C TRP A 43 -2.71 12.75 6.83
N PRO A 44 -2.57 12.49 5.52
CA PRO A 44 -1.48 13.04 4.74
C PRO A 44 -1.61 14.57 4.67
N GLN A 45 -0.51 15.28 4.82
CA GLN A 45 -0.47 16.74 4.75
C GLN A 45 -0.74 17.23 3.32
N ASP A 46 -0.08 16.62 2.34
CA ASP A 46 -0.35 16.82 0.92
C ASP A 46 -1.27 15.69 0.44
N ASP A 47 -2.58 15.85 0.67
CA ASP A 47 -3.56 14.83 0.35
C ASP A 47 -4.09 14.90 -1.10
N CYS A 48 -4.74 13.83 -1.53
CA CYS A 48 -5.31 13.71 -2.88
C CYS A 48 -6.60 14.52 -3.13
N GLY A 49 -6.96 15.44 -2.23
CA GLY A 49 -8.22 16.20 -2.19
C GLY A 49 -9.26 15.64 -1.22
N GLU A 50 -9.10 14.39 -0.78
CA GLU A 50 -10.06 13.65 0.05
C GLU A 50 -9.47 13.23 1.41
N ARG A 51 -8.22 13.61 1.71
CA ARG A 51 -7.49 13.21 2.94
C ARG A 51 -7.31 11.70 3.13
N LEU A 52 -7.46 10.92 2.06
CA LEU A 52 -7.34 9.46 2.14
C LEU A 52 -5.90 9.03 1.86
N HIS A 53 -5.24 9.61 0.86
CA HIS A 53 -3.87 9.25 0.48
C HIS A 53 -3.00 10.46 0.32
N ALA A 54 -1.70 10.26 0.57
CA ALA A 54 -0.71 11.21 0.12
C ALA A 54 -0.81 11.33 -1.40
N ARG A 55 -0.80 12.56 -1.91
CA ARG A 55 -0.90 12.86 -3.33
C ARG A 55 0.13 12.09 -4.15
N ALA A 56 1.38 12.03 -3.67
CA ALA A 56 2.47 11.30 -4.31
C ALA A 56 2.15 9.80 -4.52
N THR A 57 1.45 9.17 -3.57
CA THR A 57 1.03 7.77 -3.68
C THR A 57 0.03 7.58 -4.81
N VAL A 58 -0.97 8.45 -4.90
CA VAL A 58 -1.99 8.40 -5.97
C VAL A 58 -1.35 8.68 -7.34
N GLU A 59 -0.43 9.64 -7.41
CA GLU A 59 0.28 9.96 -8.64
C GLU A 59 1.14 8.78 -9.14
N LEU A 60 1.87 8.10 -8.24
CA LEU A 60 2.60 6.86 -8.57
C LEU A 60 1.65 5.78 -9.11
N CYS A 61 0.53 5.54 -8.40
CA CYS A 61 -0.43 4.53 -8.81
C CYS A 61 -1.02 4.83 -10.20
N ARG A 62 -1.36 6.11 -10.48
CA ARG A 62 -1.86 6.53 -11.79
C ARG A 62 -0.80 6.41 -12.89
N SER A 63 0.44 6.80 -12.62
CA SER A 63 1.51 6.73 -13.62
C SER A 63 1.73 5.28 -14.07
N VAL A 64 1.82 4.36 -13.11
CA VAL A 64 2.01 2.93 -13.40
C VAL A 64 0.78 2.32 -14.08
N GLY A 65 -0.43 2.66 -13.62
CA GLY A 65 -1.66 2.16 -14.22
C GLY A 65 -1.91 2.67 -15.65
N SER A 66 -1.34 3.82 -16.03
CA SER A 66 -1.47 4.39 -17.39
C SER A 66 -0.60 3.72 -18.45
N GLU A 67 0.31 2.84 -18.04
CA GLU A 67 1.19 2.12 -18.96
C GLU A 67 0.43 1.08 -19.81
N PRO A 68 0.93 0.71 -21.00
CA PRO A 68 0.22 -0.19 -21.91
C PRO A 68 0.12 -1.64 -21.41
N HIS A 69 0.70 -1.95 -20.26
CA HIS A 69 0.73 -3.30 -19.69
C HIS A 69 -0.34 -3.43 -18.60
N PRO A 70 -1.19 -4.48 -18.65
CA PRO A 70 -2.14 -4.76 -17.58
C PRO A 70 -1.41 -4.88 -16.24
N THR A 71 -1.78 -4.04 -15.28
CA THR A 71 -1.06 -3.93 -14.00
C THR A 71 -1.96 -4.26 -12.83
N GLN A 72 -1.43 -5.04 -11.89
CA GLN A 72 -2.05 -5.36 -10.61
C GLN A 72 -1.43 -4.49 -9.51
N LEU A 73 -2.18 -4.20 -8.45
CA LEU A 73 -1.72 -3.46 -7.27
C LEU A 73 -1.73 -4.36 -6.03
N VAL A 74 -0.61 -4.48 -5.33
CA VAL A 74 -0.54 -5.02 -3.96
C VAL A 74 -0.27 -3.87 -3.00
N TYR A 75 -1.18 -3.66 -2.07
CA TYR A 75 -1.02 -2.74 -0.95
C TYR A 75 -0.70 -3.53 0.31
N ASP A 76 0.54 -3.46 0.78
CA ASP A 76 0.99 -4.12 2.00
C ASP A 76 1.00 -3.12 3.15
N SER A 77 0.14 -3.35 4.14
CA SER A 77 -0.02 -2.47 5.30
C SER A 77 0.23 -3.26 6.58
N LEU A 78 1.05 -2.72 7.47
CA LEU A 78 1.42 -3.36 8.73
C LEU A 78 0.24 -3.55 9.72
N TYR A 79 -0.77 -2.69 9.65
CA TYR A 79 -1.97 -2.73 10.50
C TYR A 79 -3.23 -2.42 9.68
N PRO A 80 -3.70 -3.37 8.85
CA PRO A 80 -4.88 -3.13 8.03
C PRO A 80 -6.11 -2.96 8.93
N PRO A 81 -7.03 -2.03 8.61
CA PRO A 81 -8.30 -1.96 9.30
C PRO A 81 -9.10 -3.25 9.13
N ALA A 82 -9.92 -3.61 10.13
CA ALA A 82 -10.82 -4.76 10.11
C ALA A 82 -11.65 -4.75 8.84
N ARG A 83 -11.89 -5.95 8.31
CA ARG A 83 -12.85 -6.23 7.23
C ARG A 83 -12.39 -5.93 5.81
N GLY A 84 -11.09 -5.97 5.52
CA GLY A 84 -10.60 -6.26 4.16
C GLY A 84 -10.93 -5.23 3.05
N ALA A 85 -11.65 -4.16 3.38
CA ALA A 85 -11.90 -3.01 2.55
C ALA A 85 -11.41 -1.81 3.34
N THR A 86 -10.10 -1.57 3.32
CA THR A 86 -9.57 -0.38 3.97
C THR A 86 -10.16 0.82 3.20
N PRO A 87 -10.78 1.82 3.85
CA PRO A 87 -11.25 3.02 3.15
C PRO A 87 -10.14 3.65 2.30
N LEU A 88 -8.89 3.43 2.72
CA LEU A 88 -7.68 3.71 1.97
C LEU A 88 -7.61 2.90 0.65
N LEU A 89 -7.64 1.58 0.67
CA LEU A 89 -7.58 0.75 -0.54
C LEU A 89 -8.77 1.04 -1.47
N GLN A 90 -9.98 1.22 -0.91
CA GLN A 90 -11.16 1.61 -1.68
C GLN A 90 -11.02 3.00 -2.32
N SER A 91 -10.40 3.94 -1.61
CA SER A 91 -10.04 5.23 -2.18
C SER A 91 -9.00 5.10 -3.30
N LEU A 92 -7.96 4.29 -3.11
CA LEU A 92 -6.97 4.02 -4.17
C LEU A 92 -7.61 3.39 -5.40
N LEU A 93 -8.50 2.42 -5.21
CA LEU A 93 -9.30 1.81 -6.27
C LEU A 93 -10.14 2.84 -7.02
N ALA A 94 -10.82 3.74 -6.30
CA ALA A 94 -11.60 4.81 -6.91
C ALA A 94 -10.73 5.83 -7.67
N GLN A 95 -9.54 6.15 -7.14
CA GLN A 95 -8.64 7.15 -7.72
C GLN A 95 -7.75 6.60 -8.84
N CYS A 96 -7.60 5.27 -8.94
CA CYS A 96 -6.73 4.56 -9.87
C CYS A 96 -7.44 3.36 -10.51
N PRO A 97 -8.47 3.57 -11.35
CA PRO A 97 -9.29 2.48 -11.92
C PRO A 97 -8.57 1.64 -12.98
N ALA A 98 -7.33 1.98 -13.33
CA ALA A 98 -6.58 1.31 -14.39
C ALA A 98 -5.97 -0.03 -13.98
N PHE A 99 -5.93 -0.35 -12.67
CA PHE A 99 -5.45 -1.65 -12.22
C PHE A 99 -6.45 -2.74 -12.54
N ILE A 100 -5.96 -3.83 -13.14
CA ILE A 100 -6.81 -4.98 -13.48
C ILE A 100 -7.20 -5.82 -12.26
N GLU A 101 -6.40 -5.72 -11.19
CA GLU A 101 -6.66 -6.37 -9.91
C GLU A 101 -5.95 -5.62 -8.79
N THR A 102 -6.47 -5.72 -7.56
CA THR A 102 -5.90 -5.04 -6.40
C THR A 102 -6.10 -5.86 -5.14
N TRP A 103 -5.04 -6.00 -4.34
CA TRP A 103 -5.04 -6.76 -3.10
C TRP A 103 -4.48 -5.95 -1.94
N GLY A 104 -5.06 -6.15 -0.75
CA GLY A 104 -4.50 -5.69 0.51
C GLY A 104 -3.89 -6.85 1.28
N ILE A 105 -2.64 -6.73 1.72
CA ILE A 105 -1.94 -7.73 2.53
C ILE A 105 -1.29 -7.09 3.76
N CYS A 106 -0.76 -7.92 4.66
CA CYS A 106 0.01 -7.52 5.84
C CYS A 106 1.17 -8.50 6.02
N SER A 107 2.34 -8.17 5.51
CA SER A 107 3.55 -9.01 5.65
C SER A 107 4.29 -8.81 6.97
N GLY A 108 4.07 -7.67 7.65
CA GLY A 108 4.75 -7.32 8.89
C GLY A 108 5.98 -6.42 8.71
N GLN A 109 6.67 -6.50 7.58
CA GLN A 109 7.86 -5.69 7.29
C GLN A 109 8.13 -5.62 5.79
N PHE A 110 8.82 -4.57 5.35
CA PHE A 110 9.23 -4.48 3.96
C PHE A 110 10.26 -5.57 3.62
N ASP A 111 9.89 -6.47 2.69
CA ASP A 111 10.78 -7.49 2.16
C ASP A 111 10.65 -7.61 0.63
N PRO A 112 11.66 -7.13 -0.13
CA PRO A 112 11.68 -7.27 -1.59
C PRO A 112 11.67 -8.72 -2.09
N GLN A 113 12.23 -9.67 -1.34
CA GLN A 113 12.26 -11.08 -1.73
C GLN A 113 10.87 -11.71 -1.60
N TYR A 114 10.16 -11.37 -0.53
CA TYR A 114 8.75 -11.72 -0.38
C TYR A 114 7.91 -11.12 -1.52
N ALA A 115 8.08 -9.83 -1.82
CA ALA A 115 7.37 -9.18 -2.92
C ALA A 115 7.67 -9.82 -4.29
N GLY A 116 8.92 -10.18 -4.56
CA GLY A 116 9.30 -10.90 -5.79
C GLY A 116 8.74 -12.32 -5.86
N SER A 117 8.66 -13.02 -4.72
CA SER A 117 8.03 -14.34 -4.61
C SER A 117 6.52 -14.23 -4.89
N LEU A 118 5.87 -13.21 -4.34
CA LEU A 118 4.46 -12.91 -4.61
C LEU A 118 4.24 -12.61 -6.10
N ALA A 119 5.06 -11.74 -6.71
CA ALA A 119 5.01 -11.44 -8.14
C ALA A 119 5.10 -12.69 -9.01
N THR A 120 5.94 -13.65 -8.63
CA THR A 120 6.09 -14.94 -9.33
C THR A 120 4.83 -15.80 -9.25
N GLN A 121 4.07 -15.70 -8.18
CA GLN A 121 2.85 -16.49 -7.97
C GLN A 121 1.63 -15.88 -8.68
N VAL A 122 1.56 -14.55 -8.76
CA VAL A 122 0.33 -13.84 -9.15
C VAL A 122 0.32 -13.29 -10.57
N LEU A 123 1.48 -13.01 -11.16
CA LEU A 123 1.55 -12.42 -12.49
C LEU A 123 1.35 -13.46 -13.60
N GLN A 124 0.57 -13.09 -14.62
CA GLN A 124 0.50 -13.79 -15.89
C GLN A 124 1.45 -13.14 -16.92
N PRO A 125 1.84 -13.85 -18.00
CA PRO A 125 2.70 -13.28 -19.04
C PRO A 125 2.15 -11.95 -19.60
N GLY A 126 3.02 -10.94 -19.70
CA GLY A 126 2.68 -9.60 -20.18
C GLY A 126 2.11 -8.66 -19.11
N GLN A 127 1.87 -9.14 -17.89
CA GLN A 127 1.36 -8.33 -16.79
C GLN A 127 2.47 -7.66 -15.96
N ARG A 128 2.07 -6.71 -15.13
CA ARG A 128 2.92 -6.06 -14.14
C ARG A 128 2.30 -6.06 -12.75
N LEU A 129 3.15 -5.93 -11.75
CA LEU A 129 2.76 -5.77 -10.35
C LEU A 129 3.37 -4.47 -9.81
N LEU A 130 2.53 -3.58 -9.30
CA LEU A 130 2.95 -2.53 -8.36
C LEU A 130 2.75 -3.07 -6.94
N TYR A 131 3.84 -3.29 -6.24
CA TYR A 131 3.82 -3.62 -4.81
C TYR A 131 4.16 -2.35 -4.03
N LEU A 132 3.27 -1.91 -3.15
CA LEU A 132 3.41 -0.74 -2.31
C LEU A 132 3.35 -1.17 -0.85
N TYR A 133 4.47 -1.02 -0.14
CA TYR A 133 4.55 -1.24 1.29
C TYR A 133 4.40 0.08 2.05
N ASP A 134 3.40 0.08 2.91
CA ASP A 134 3.02 1.17 3.78
C ASP A 134 3.38 0.81 5.24
N PRO A 135 4.49 1.36 5.77
CA PRO A 135 4.91 1.14 7.14
C PRO A 135 4.08 1.92 8.16
N LEU A 136 2.98 2.57 7.78
CA LEU A 136 2.13 3.32 8.70
C LEU A 136 1.73 2.46 9.90
N GLN A 137 2.54 2.57 10.95
CA GLN A 137 2.19 2.19 12.31
C GLN A 137 1.11 3.18 12.72
N ARG A 138 -0.12 2.69 12.86
CA ARG A 138 -1.26 3.45 13.39
C ARG A 138 -1.10 3.77 14.88
N LEU A 139 0.13 3.96 15.39
CA LEU A 139 0.50 3.88 16.80
C LEU A 139 1.54 4.93 17.28
N ASN A 140 1.90 5.95 16.48
CA ASN A 140 2.60 7.10 17.06
C ASN A 140 1.57 8.11 17.56
N GLY A 141 1.64 8.46 18.84
CA GLY A 141 0.71 9.40 19.48
C GLY A 141 1.11 10.86 19.40
N ASP A 142 2.19 11.17 18.71
CA ASP A 142 2.59 12.54 18.46
C ASP A 142 1.76 13.15 17.32
N PRO A 143 0.85 14.10 17.59
CA PRO A 143 0.04 14.74 16.55
C PRO A 143 0.86 15.66 15.62
N ALA A 144 2.15 15.89 15.91
CA ALA A 144 3.02 16.66 15.04
C ALA A 144 3.12 15.99 13.65
N PRO A 145 3.32 16.79 12.58
CA PRO A 145 3.60 16.25 11.25
C PRO A 145 4.84 15.36 11.27
N GLN A 146 4.69 14.12 10.81
CA GLN A 146 5.72 13.10 10.77
C GLN A 146 6.06 12.75 9.33
N GLN A 147 7.35 12.66 9.04
CA GLN A 147 7.82 12.13 7.78
C GLN A 147 7.84 10.60 7.82
N LEU A 148 7.26 10.00 6.79
CA LEU A 148 7.14 8.56 6.62
C LEU A 148 7.66 8.18 5.23
N THR A 149 8.19 6.97 5.12
CA THR A 149 8.72 6.46 3.85
C THR A 149 7.90 5.26 3.39
N LEU A 150 7.14 5.41 2.32
CA LEU A 150 6.52 4.26 1.65
C LEU A 150 7.56 3.62 0.73
N HIS A 151 7.58 2.30 0.66
CA HIS A 151 8.47 1.56 -0.25
C HIS A 151 7.64 1.00 -1.38
N TYR A 152 8.16 1.04 -2.62
CA TYR A 152 7.47 0.42 -3.74
C TYR A 152 8.41 -0.35 -4.65
N LEU A 153 7.85 -1.38 -5.29
CA LEU A 153 8.51 -2.25 -6.25
C LEU A 153 7.59 -2.42 -7.46
N ILE A 154 8.15 -2.38 -8.67
CA ILE A 154 7.42 -2.65 -9.90
C ILE A 154 8.03 -3.88 -10.55
N PHE A 155 7.24 -4.94 -10.70
CA PHE A 155 7.64 -6.16 -11.37
C PHE A 155 6.95 -6.29 -12.73
N SER A 156 7.58 -6.97 -13.67
CA SER A 156 6.99 -7.35 -14.95
C SER A 156 7.20 -8.82 -15.24
N ALA A 157 6.13 -9.48 -15.69
CA ALA A 157 6.17 -10.83 -16.20
C ALA A 157 6.45 -10.82 -17.71
N GLN A 158 7.69 -11.15 -18.07
CA GLN A 158 8.09 -11.27 -19.47
C GLN A 158 7.68 -12.66 -20.01
N PRO A 159 7.06 -12.73 -21.21
CA PRO A 159 6.83 -14.01 -21.88
C PRO A 159 8.15 -14.77 -22.10
N LEU A 160 8.10 -16.10 -22.10
CA LEU A 160 9.27 -16.89 -22.52
C LEU A 160 9.50 -16.68 -24.02
N GLY A 161 10.66 -16.14 -24.39
CA GLY A 161 11.08 -16.03 -25.79
C GLY A 161 11.02 -14.63 -26.42
N VAL A 162 11.00 -13.57 -25.61
CA VAL A 162 11.37 -12.20 -26.04
C VAL A 162 12.82 -11.94 -25.65
#